data_AF-A0AAD2ES79-F1
#
_entry.id   AF-A0AAD2ES79-F1
#
_cell.length_a   1.000
_cell.length_b   1.000
_cell.length_c   1.000
_cell.angle_alpha   90.00
_cell.angle_beta   90.00
_cell.angle_gamma   90.00
#
_symmetry.space_group_name_H-M   'P 1'
#
loop_
_entity.id
_entity.type
_entity.pdbx_description
1 polymer ?
#
loop_
_entity_poly.entity_id
_entity_poly.type
_entity_poly.pdbx_seq_one_letter_code
_entity_poly.pdbx_strand_id
1 'polypeptide(L)'
;MRYQIKGRRLSSDTAPSQLSTIRDLEHNEFDFLIAVIFRSDWQIKCAVKVPHQTVAELADYRKHVNGHVLYVRPPLLAHPTVLDVTEMLRDVDPAQHAQRTTDSASAS
;
A
#
# COMPACT_ATOMS: atom_id res chain seq x y z
N MET A 1 12.37 10.05 -7.25
CA MET A 1 11.75 8.76 -6.91
C MET A 1 10.24 8.89 -7.00
N ARG A 2 9.57 7.93 -7.63
CA ARG A 2 8.11 7.91 -7.88
C ARG A 2 7.47 6.78 -7.09
N TYR A 3 6.31 7.06 -6.52
CA TYR A 3 5.59 6.11 -5.68
C TYR A 3 4.19 5.88 -6.24
N GLN A 4 3.76 4.63 -6.24
CA GLN A 4 2.35 4.28 -6.32
C GLN A 4 1.88 3.84 -4.93
N ILE A 5 0.70 4.31 -4.50
CA ILE A 5 0.14 3.96 -3.19
C ILE A 5 -1.21 3.28 -3.41
N LYS A 6 -1.42 2.12 -2.77
CA LYS A 6 -2.68 1.39 -2.83
C LYS A 6 -3.12 0.98 -1.42
N GLY A 7 -4.32 1.39 -1.06
CA GLY A 7 -4.99 0.97 0.17
C GLY A 7 -6.04 -0.12 -0.09
N ARG A 8 -6.14 -1.10 0.80
CA ARG A 8 -7.19 -2.12 0.76
C ARG A 8 -7.76 -2.36 2.15
N ARG A 9 -9.05 -2.10 2.34
CA ARG A 9 -9.79 -2.52 3.54
C ARG A 9 -10.28 -3.96 3.37
N LEU A 10 -9.99 -4.80 4.36
CA LEU A 10 -10.52 -6.15 4.42
C LEU A 10 -11.89 -6.17 5.07
N SER A 11 -12.79 -7.02 4.58
CA SER A 11 -14.08 -7.30 5.24
C SER A 11 -13.90 -8.17 6.49
N SER A 12 -12.86 -9.00 6.52
CA SER A 12 -12.45 -9.85 7.65
C SER A 12 -10.95 -10.12 7.59
N ASP A 13 -10.34 -10.57 8.68
CA ASP A 13 -8.91 -10.87 8.71
C ASP A 13 -8.47 -12.00 7.78
N THR A 14 -9.41 -12.86 7.38
CA THR A 14 -9.20 -13.97 6.45
C THR A 14 -9.48 -13.61 4.99
N ALA A 15 -10.02 -12.41 4.72
CA ALA A 15 -10.34 -11.99 3.37
C ALA A 15 -9.05 -11.81 2.52
N PRO A 16 -9.11 -12.09 1.20
CA PRO A 16 -7.97 -11.89 0.32
C PRO A 16 -7.50 -10.43 0.32
N SER A 17 -6.20 -10.24 0.51
CA SER A 17 -5.52 -8.94 0.45
C SER A 17 -5.16 -8.53 -0.98
N GLN A 18 -6.05 -8.81 -1.93
CA GLN A 18 -5.88 -8.41 -3.32
C GLN A 18 -5.95 -6.89 -3.44
N LEU A 19 -4.95 -6.30 -4.08
CA LEU A 19 -4.96 -4.88 -4.43
C LEU A 19 -5.78 -4.63 -5.71
N SER A 20 -6.13 -3.36 -5.95
CA SER A 20 -6.67 -2.96 -7.24
C SER A 20 -5.62 -3.15 -8.35
N THR A 21 -6.09 -3.44 -9.57
CA THR A 21 -5.24 -3.71 -10.75
C THR A 21 -4.11 -2.68 -10.91
N ILE A 22 -2.92 -3.16 -11.23
CA ILE A 22 -1.76 -2.38 -11.67
C ILE A 22 -1.70 -2.51 -13.19
N ARG A 23 -1.80 -1.39 -13.91
CA ARG A 23 -1.73 -1.35 -15.37
C ARG A 23 -0.34 -0.93 -15.81
N ASP A 24 0.00 -1.28 -17.05
CA ASP A 24 1.19 -0.79 -17.74
C ASP A 24 2.47 -1.01 -16.90
N LEU A 25 2.55 -2.16 -16.22
CA LEU A 25 3.61 -2.46 -15.25
C LEU A 25 4.99 -2.43 -15.91
N GLU A 26 5.06 -2.83 -17.17
CA GLU A 26 6.23 -2.78 -18.04
C GLU A 26 6.75 -1.36 -18.34
N HIS A 27 5.91 -0.33 -18.22
CA HIS A 27 6.29 1.07 -18.48
C HIS A 27 7.04 1.72 -17.30
N ASN A 28 7.18 1.01 -16.18
CA ASN A 28 7.97 1.45 -15.01
C ASN A 28 7.59 2.88 -14.55
N GLU A 29 6.30 3.15 -14.37
CA GLU A 29 5.79 4.47 -13.99
C GLU A 29 6.06 4.84 -12.52
N PHE A 30 6.42 3.85 -11.69
CA PHE A 30 6.74 4.03 -10.27
C PHE A 30 7.96 3.20 -9.90
N ASP A 31 8.76 3.69 -8.96
CA ASP A 31 9.94 2.97 -8.47
C ASP A 31 9.57 2.06 -7.28
N PHE A 32 8.58 2.47 -6.49
CA PHE A 32 8.05 1.71 -5.35
C PHE A 32 6.53 1.71 -5.28
N LEU A 33 5.95 0.58 -4.87
CA LEU A 33 4.57 0.45 -4.43
C LEU A 33 4.52 0.50 -2.90
N ILE A 34 3.70 1.38 -2.33
CA ILE A 34 3.29 1.31 -0.93
C ILE A 34 1.93 0.64 -0.87
N ALA A 35 1.87 -0.57 -0.32
CA ALA A 35 0.62 -1.29 -0.12
C ALA A 35 0.21 -1.22 1.35
N VAL A 36 -0.98 -0.68 1.63
CA VAL A 36 -1.52 -0.56 3.00
C VAL A 36 -2.78 -1.42 3.11
N ILE A 37 -2.76 -2.39 4.02
CA ILE A 37 -3.89 -3.26 4.31
C ILE A 37 -4.53 -2.79 5.60
N PHE A 38 -5.82 -2.50 5.55
CA PHE A 38 -6.62 -2.13 6.71
C PHE A 38 -7.50 -3.31 7.14
N ARG A 39 -7.70 -3.43 8.45
CA ARG A 39 -8.73 -4.26 9.05
C ARG A 39 -10.12 -3.65 8.79
N SER A 40 -11.17 -4.38 9.16
CA SER A 40 -12.56 -3.92 8.98
C SER A 40 -12.87 -2.63 9.78
N ASP A 41 -12.16 -2.39 10.87
CA ASP A 41 -12.24 -1.21 11.74
C ASP A 41 -11.32 -0.05 11.31
N TRP A 42 -10.71 -0.12 10.12
CA TRP A 42 -9.76 0.86 9.58
C TRP A 42 -8.40 0.94 10.28
N GLN A 43 -8.12 0.07 11.25
CA GLN A 43 -6.76 -0.05 11.77
C GLN A 43 -5.83 -0.66 10.71
N ILE A 44 -4.60 -0.15 10.61
CA ILE A 44 -3.59 -0.71 9.71
C ILE A 44 -3.27 -2.13 10.17
N LYS A 45 -3.55 -3.13 9.34
CA LYS A 45 -3.17 -4.53 9.54
C LYS A 45 -1.68 -4.73 9.25
N CYS A 46 -1.24 -4.27 8.08
CA CYS A 46 0.15 -4.23 7.66
C CYS A 46 0.34 -3.19 6.55
N ALA A 47 1.57 -2.71 6.40
CA ALA A 47 1.97 -1.87 5.29
C ALA A 47 3.38 -2.23 4.81
N VAL A 48 3.56 -2.29 3.50
CA VAL A 48 4.84 -2.66 2.89
C VAL A 48 5.25 -1.70 1.78
N LYS A 49 6.54 -1.43 1.69
CA LYS A 49 7.20 -0.77 0.55
C LYS A 49 7.84 -1.85 -0.33
N VAL A 50 7.37 -1.95 -1.56
CA VAL A 50 7.74 -3.00 -2.51
C VAL A 50 8.44 -2.34 -3.71
N PRO A 51 9.68 -2.72 -4.07
CA PRO A 51 10.31 -2.28 -5.30
C PRO A 51 9.52 -2.70 -6.54
N HIS A 52 9.54 -1.89 -7.59
CA HIS A 52 8.85 -2.19 -8.86
C HIS A 52 9.19 -3.59 -9.40
N GLN A 53 10.47 -3.96 -9.41
CA GLN A 53 10.91 -5.28 -9.88
C GLN A 53 10.25 -6.44 -9.11
N THR A 54 10.09 -6.31 -7.79
CA THR A 54 9.43 -7.30 -6.95
C THR A 54 7.91 -7.33 -7.18
N VAL A 55 7.31 -6.19 -7.52
CA VAL A 55 5.91 -6.16 -7.99
C VAL A 55 5.78 -6.95 -9.30
N ALA A 56 6.68 -6.74 -10.26
CA ALA A 56 6.68 -7.44 -11.54
C ALA A 56 6.91 -8.95 -11.39
N GLU A 57 7.73 -9.37 -10.42
CA GLU A 57 7.99 -10.78 -10.11
C GLU A 57 6.77 -11.49 -9.50
N LEU A 58 6.05 -10.83 -8.58
CA LEU A 58 5.04 -11.49 -7.74
C LEU A 58 3.59 -11.20 -8.13
N ALA A 59 3.34 -10.28 -9.07
CA ALA A 59 2.00 -9.95 -9.53
C ALA A 59 1.53 -10.89 -10.66
N ASP A 60 0.28 -11.33 -10.58
CA ASP A 60 -0.32 -12.17 -11.60
C ASP A 60 -0.96 -11.30 -12.69
N TYR A 61 -0.59 -11.50 -13.97
CA TYR A 61 -1.34 -10.90 -15.06
C TYR A 61 -2.73 -11.53 -15.20
N ARG A 62 -3.76 -10.69 -15.34
CA ARG A 62 -5.16 -11.10 -15.46
C ARG A 62 -5.78 -10.47 -16.70
N LYS A 63 -6.00 -11.29 -17.73
CA LYS A 63 -6.61 -10.86 -19.02
C LYS A 63 -7.94 -10.13 -18.85
N HIS A 64 -8.81 -10.59 -17.93
CA HIS A 64 -10.14 -10.01 -17.76
C HIS A 64 -10.14 -8.56 -17.26
N VAL A 65 -9.12 -8.15 -16.49
CA VAL A 65 -8.97 -6.77 -16.00
C VAL A 65 -7.91 -5.97 -16.75
N ASN A 66 -7.31 -6.58 -17.78
CA ASN A 66 -6.19 -6.05 -18.57
C ASN A 66 -5.11 -5.41 -17.69
N GLY A 67 -4.53 -6.20 -16.79
CA GLY A 67 -3.46 -5.74 -15.92
C GLY A 67 -3.08 -6.77 -14.87
N HIS A 68 -2.21 -6.36 -13.96
CA HIS A 68 -1.62 -7.21 -12.94
C HIS A 68 -2.37 -7.07 -11.61
N VAL A 69 -2.55 -8.18 -10.90
CA VAL A 69 -3.08 -8.20 -9.54
C VAL A 69 -2.00 -8.68 -8.59
N LEU A 70 -1.83 -7.95 -7.48
CA LEU A 70 -0.89 -8.30 -6.43
C LEU A 70 -1.67 -8.58 -5.14
N TYR A 71 -1.25 -9.61 -4.41
CA TYR A 71 -1.79 -9.96 -3.10
C TYR A 71 -0.75 -9.66 -2.02
N VAL A 72 -1.15 -8.97 -0.96
CA VAL A 72 -0.29 -8.76 0.22
C VAL A 72 -0.37 -9.98 1.14
N ARG A 73 0.38 -11.03 0.78
CA ARG A 73 0.34 -12.38 1.39
C ARG A 73 1.76 -12.86 1.73
N PRO A 74 1.95 -13.99 2.45
CA PRO A 74 3.26 -14.37 2.97
C PRO A 74 4.42 -14.36 1.95
N PRO A 75 4.27 -14.80 0.68
CA PRO A 75 5.34 -14.64 -0.32
C PRO A 75 5.83 -13.21 -0.53
N LEU A 76 4.93 -12.22 -0.56
CA LEU A 76 5.32 -10.81 -0.68
C LEU A 76 5.93 -10.29 0.62
N LEU A 77 5.34 -10.65 1.76
CA LEU A 77 5.79 -10.17 3.08
C LEU A 77 7.16 -10.73 3.50
N ALA A 78 7.49 -11.94 3.04
CA ALA A 78 8.77 -12.59 3.32
C ALA A 78 9.83 -12.29 2.25
N HIS A 79 9.51 -11.52 1.21
CA HIS A 79 10.45 -11.24 0.13
C HIS A 79 11.58 -10.30 0.64
N PRO A 80 12.87 -10.63 0.41
CA PRO A 80 14.00 -9.94 1.05
C PRO A 80 14.15 -8.46 0.67
N THR A 81 13.58 -8.05 -0.46
CA THR A 81 13.61 -6.65 -0.93
C THR A 81 12.42 -5.82 -0.45
N VAL A 82 11.44 -6.45 0.21
CA VAL A 82 10.24 -5.80 0.71
C VAL A 82 10.52 -5.26 2.10
N LEU A 83 10.25 -3.98 2.30
CA LEU A 83 10.40 -3.33 3.59
C LEU A 83 9.03 -3.25 4.27
N ASP A 84 8.94 -3.80 5.48
CA ASP A 84 7.80 -3.57 6.37
C ASP A 84 7.86 -2.12 6.89
N VAL A 85 6.80 -1.36 6.63
CA VAL A 85 6.62 0.04 7.06
C VAL A 85 5.39 0.20 7.94
N THR A 86 4.87 -0.91 8.49
CA THR A 86 3.63 -0.94 9.28
C THR A 86 3.72 -0.01 10.49
N GLU A 87 4.77 -0.13 11.31
CA GLU A 87 4.91 0.70 12.52
C GLU A 87 5.16 2.16 12.19
N MET A 88 5.93 2.46 11.14
CA MET A 88 6.13 3.84 10.66
C MET A 88 4.80 4.54 10.31
N LEU A 89 3.83 3.80 9.77
CA LEU A 89 2.51 4.36 9.43
C LEU A 89 1.51 4.30 10.59
N ARG A 90 1.76 3.48 11.64
CA ARG A 90 0.96 3.48 12.87
C ARG A 90 1.38 4.58 13.83
N ASP A 91 2.64 5.01 13.79
CA ASP A 91 3.22 6.07 14.62
C ASP A 91 2.75 7.49 14.22
N VAL A 92 1.58 7.59 13.59
CA VAL A 92 0.92 8.86 13.32
C VAL A 92 -0.01 9.13 14.50
N ASP A 93 0.50 9.79 15.54
CA ASP A 93 -0.32 10.26 16.65
C ASP A 93 -1.42 11.21 16.13
N PRO A 94 -2.72 10.85 16.24
CA PRO A 94 -3.81 11.70 15.79
C PRO A 94 -3.84 13.06 16.52
N ALA A 95 -3.24 13.18 17.72
CA ALA A 95 -3.14 14.45 18.44
C ALA A 95 -2.20 15.45 17.75
N GLN A 96 -1.23 15.00 16.94
CA GLN A 96 -0.33 15.89 16.20
C GLN A 96 -0.95 16.48 14.93
N HIS A 97 -2.05 15.90 14.41
CA HIS A 97 -2.73 16.41 13.22
C HIS A 97 -3.75 17.51 13.52
N ALA A 98 -4.37 17.52 14.70
CA ALA A 98 -5.32 18.57 15.11
C ALA A 98 -4.67 19.96 15.28
N GLN A 99 -3.35 20.01 15.49
CA GLN A 99 -2.61 21.26 15.66
C GLN A 99 -2.20 21.93 14.32
N ARG A 100 -2.19 21.20 13.19
CA ARG A 100 -1.80 21.77 11.88
C ARG A 100 -2.96 22.38 11.09
N THR A 101 -4.19 22.04 11.42
CA THR A 101 -5.38 22.60 10.75
C THR A 101 -5.82 23.94 11.35
N THR A 102 -5.31 24.31 12.53
CA THR A 102 -5.61 25.58 13.20
C THR A 102 -4.60 26.68 12.86
N ASP A 103 -3.35 26.35 12.56
CA ASP A 103 -2.32 27.35 12.19
C ASP A 103 -2.40 27.85 10.74
N SER A 104 -3.21 27.24 9.88
CA SER A 104 -3.46 27.71 8.50
C SER A 104 -4.70 28.61 8.38
N ALA A 105 -5.45 28.84 9.46
CA ALA A 105 -6.64 29.69 9.48
C ALA A 105 -6.40 31.09 10.10
N SER A 106 -5.18 31.38 10.58
CA SER A 106 -4.81 32.66 11.23
C SER A 106 -3.88 33.54 10.38
N ALA A 107 -3.62 33.16 9.13
CA ALA A 107 -2.96 34.00 8.13
C ALA A 107 -3.96 34.47 7.06
N SER A 108 -4.88 35.36 7.44
CA SER A 108 -5.68 36.19 6.52
C SER A 108 -6.12 37.46 7.24
#